data_AF-A0A251PV18-F1
#
_entry.id   AF-A0A251PV18-F1
#
_cell.length_a   1.000
_cell.length_b   1.000
_cell.length_c   1.000
_cell.angle_alpha   90.00
_cell.angle_beta   90.00
_cell.angle_gamma   90.00
#
_symmetry.space_group_name_H-M   'P 1'
#
loop_
_entity.id
_entity.type
_entity.pdbx_description
1 polymer ?
#
loop_
_entity_poly.entity_id
_entity_poly.type
_entity_poly.pdbx_seq_one_letter_code
_entity_poly.pdbx_strand_id
1 'polypeptide(L)'
;MATQTSKKRKFVANGVFLAELNEVMTRELAEDGYSGVEVRVTPVRTEIIIRAIQTQNVLGEKGRRIRELTSVVQKRLCAIAQAESLRYKLLGGLAVRRACYGVLRFVMESVAKECEVIVSGKLRAQPLGVLEMKVKIMLDWDPKGKQGPTTPLPDLVTIHQPKEEEDYIRPSVVAAAEIIVLAA
;
A
#
# COMPACT_ATOMS: atom_id res chain seq x y z
N MET A 1 11.07 10.25 -0.93
CA MET A 1 10.13 10.90 -1.90
C MET A 1 9.60 9.86 -2.90
N ALA A 2 8.42 10.04 -3.50
CA ALA A 2 7.87 9.07 -4.46
C ALA A 2 8.76 9.02 -5.72
N THR A 3 9.30 7.85 -6.07
CA THR A 3 10.16 7.68 -7.24
C THR A 3 9.35 7.93 -8.52
N GLN A 4 9.69 8.98 -9.27
CA GLN A 4 8.97 9.37 -10.48
C GLN A 4 9.31 8.43 -11.65
N THR A 5 8.59 7.29 -11.72
CA THR A 5 8.76 6.30 -12.77
C THR A 5 8.06 6.73 -14.06
N SER A 6 8.74 6.63 -15.22
CA SER A 6 8.16 7.00 -16.52
C SER A 6 6.85 6.23 -16.79
N LYS A 7 5.87 6.87 -17.46
CA LYS A 7 4.56 6.24 -17.77
C LYS A 7 4.71 4.90 -18.49
N LYS A 8 5.65 4.80 -19.44
CA LYS A 8 5.96 3.55 -20.15
C LYS A 8 6.41 2.44 -19.19
N ARG A 9 7.36 2.73 -18.28
CA ARG A 9 7.82 1.75 -17.28
C ARG A 9 6.73 1.38 -16.27
N LYS A 10 5.84 2.32 -15.94
CA LYS A 10 4.69 2.04 -15.07
C LYS A 10 3.70 1.07 -15.72
N PHE A 11 3.40 1.23 -17.02
CA PHE A 11 2.58 0.28 -17.76
C PHE A 11 3.24 -1.10 -17.85
N VAL A 12 4.55 -1.15 -18.10
CA VAL A 12 5.29 -2.41 -18.15
C VAL A 12 5.30 -3.10 -16.78
N ALA A 13 5.60 -2.38 -15.69
CA ALA A 13 5.59 -2.94 -14.33
C ALA A 13 4.20 -3.45 -13.91
N ASN A 14 3.14 -2.70 -14.25
CA ASN A 14 1.77 -3.14 -14.01
C ASN A 14 1.40 -4.38 -14.84
N GLY A 15 1.89 -4.47 -16.08
CA GLY A 15 1.69 -5.64 -16.95
C GLY A 15 2.43 -6.87 -16.43
N VAL A 16 3.68 -6.70 -15.97
CA VAL A 16 4.46 -7.78 -15.33
C VAL A 16 3.77 -8.27 -14.06
N PHE A 17 3.32 -7.34 -13.20
CA PHE A 17 2.57 -7.68 -11.99
C PHE A 17 1.27 -8.44 -12.30
N LEU A 18 0.51 -8.01 -13.32
CA LEU A 18 -0.70 -8.69 -13.74
C LEU A 18 -0.40 -10.09 -14.32
N ALA A 19 0.69 -10.23 -15.09
CA ALA A 19 1.11 -11.50 -15.67
C ALA A 19 1.54 -12.51 -14.59
N GLU A 20 2.38 -12.09 -13.65
CA GLU A 20 2.79 -12.92 -12.51
C GLU A 20 1.60 -13.34 -11.66
N LEU A 21 0.71 -12.39 -11.35
CA LEU A 21 -0.49 -12.69 -10.58
C LEU A 21 -1.40 -13.66 -11.34
N ASN A 22 -1.56 -13.49 -12.66
CA ASN A 22 -2.37 -14.37 -13.48
C ASN A 22 -1.76 -15.77 -13.59
N GLU A 23 -0.44 -15.89 -13.69
CA GLU A 23 0.26 -17.18 -13.74
C GLU A 23 0.11 -17.95 -12.41
N VAL A 24 0.33 -17.27 -11.29
CA VAL A 24 0.14 -17.86 -9.95
C VAL A 24 -1.30 -18.32 -9.76
N MET A 25 -2.27 -17.48 -10.10
CA MET A 25 -3.69 -17.81 -9.94
C MET A 25 -4.16 -18.89 -10.91
N THR A 26 -3.63 -18.92 -12.13
CA THR A 26 -3.92 -19.99 -13.09
C THR A 26 -3.38 -21.32 -12.60
N ARG A 27 -2.21 -21.33 -11.96
CA ARG A 27 -1.62 -22.56 -11.40
C ARG A 27 -2.34 -23.04 -10.14
N GLU A 28 -2.71 -22.13 -9.24
CA GLU A 28 -3.33 -22.48 -7.95
C GLU A 28 -4.84 -22.73 -8.02
N LEU A 29 -5.53 -22.10 -8.98
CA LEU A 29 -6.99 -22.18 -9.15
C LEU A 29 -7.39 -22.87 -10.47
N ALA A 30 -6.46 -23.60 -11.11
CA ALA A 30 -6.75 -24.39 -12.32
C ALA A 30 -7.94 -25.33 -12.12
N GLU A 31 -7.98 -25.99 -10.97
CA GLU A 31 -9.00 -26.98 -10.61
C GLU A 31 -10.37 -26.34 -10.32
N ASP A 32 -10.38 -25.07 -9.89
CA ASP A 32 -11.62 -24.35 -9.52
C ASP A 32 -12.28 -23.63 -10.71
N GLY A 33 -11.76 -23.83 -11.93
CA GLY A 33 -12.27 -23.21 -13.14
C GLY A 33 -11.95 -21.71 -13.22
N TYR A 34 -10.70 -21.35 -12.95
CA TYR A 34 -10.21 -19.98 -13.12
C TYR A 34 -10.35 -19.50 -14.58
N SER A 35 -10.92 -18.31 -14.77
CA SER A 35 -11.14 -17.69 -16.07
C SER A 35 -10.26 -16.46 -16.29
N GLY A 36 -9.89 -15.75 -15.23
CA GLY A 36 -8.96 -14.63 -15.31
C GLY A 36 -9.02 -13.69 -14.10
N VAL A 37 -8.04 -12.78 -14.04
CA VAL A 37 -7.94 -11.77 -12.97
C VAL A 37 -7.94 -10.38 -13.56
N GLU A 38 -8.65 -9.47 -12.90
CA GLU A 38 -8.63 -8.05 -13.18
C GLU A 38 -8.17 -7.30 -11.94
N VAL A 39 -7.12 -6.49 -12.09
CA VAL A 39 -6.57 -5.68 -11.00
C VAL A 39 -6.99 -4.23 -11.21
N ARG A 40 -7.77 -3.70 -10.27
CA ARG A 40 -8.19 -2.30 -10.24
C ARG A 40 -7.40 -1.56 -9.17
N VAL A 41 -6.39 -0.83 -9.62
CA VAL A 41 -5.56 0.00 -8.73
C VAL A 41 -6.26 1.33 -8.51
N THR A 42 -6.95 1.46 -7.38
CA THR A 42 -7.36 2.77 -6.87
C THR A 42 -6.26 3.27 -5.95
N PRO A 43 -5.96 4.59 -5.94
CA PRO A 43 -5.02 5.14 -4.96
C PRO A 43 -5.35 4.76 -3.52
N VAL A 44 -6.65 4.53 -3.21
CA VAL A 44 -7.11 4.02 -1.91
C VAL A 44 -6.80 2.55 -1.78
N ARG A 45 -7.35 1.67 -2.64
CA ARG A 45 -7.21 0.19 -2.61
C ARG A 45 -6.81 -0.31 -3.97
N THR A 46 -5.97 -1.32 -3.96
CA THR A 46 -5.95 -2.29 -5.07
C THR A 46 -7.03 -3.34 -4.84
N GLU A 47 -7.99 -3.41 -5.75
CA GLU A 47 -8.98 -4.50 -5.80
C GLU A 47 -8.49 -5.53 -6.81
N ILE A 48 -8.43 -6.80 -6.40
CA ILE A 48 -8.10 -7.93 -7.27
C ILE A 48 -9.40 -8.71 -7.44
N ILE A 49 -9.94 -8.71 -8.66
CA ILE A 49 -11.17 -9.40 -9.01
C ILE A 49 -10.79 -10.70 -9.70
N ILE A 50 -11.08 -11.82 -9.04
CA ILE A 50 -10.84 -13.17 -9.56
C ILE A 50 -12.14 -13.63 -10.24
N ARG A 51 -12.07 -13.94 -11.53
CA ARG A 51 -13.16 -14.61 -12.27
C ARG A 51 -12.90 -16.10 -12.27
N ALA A 52 -13.78 -16.87 -11.64
CA ALA A 52 -13.74 -18.32 -11.59
C ALA A 52 -15.15 -18.88 -11.63
N ILE A 53 -15.28 -20.11 -12.13
CA ILE A 53 -16.56 -20.81 -12.25
C ILE A 53 -17.06 -21.26 -10.87
N GLN A 54 -16.15 -21.75 -10.01
CA GLN A 54 -16.50 -22.28 -8.68
C GLN A 54 -16.02 -21.37 -7.56
N THR A 55 -16.75 -20.29 -7.30
CA THR A 55 -16.41 -19.29 -6.28
C THR A 55 -16.36 -19.84 -4.85
N GLN A 56 -17.13 -20.88 -4.54
CA GLN A 56 -17.11 -21.52 -3.21
C GLN A 56 -15.77 -22.20 -2.90
N ASN A 57 -15.17 -22.87 -3.90
CA ASN A 57 -13.88 -23.55 -3.72
C ASN A 57 -12.72 -22.55 -3.68
N VAL A 58 -12.81 -21.45 -4.43
CA VAL A 58 -11.86 -20.32 -4.37
C VAL A 58 -11.91 -19.60 -3.01
N LEU A 59 -13.10 -19.46 -2.43
CA LEU A 59 -13.26 -18.90 -1.09
C LEU A 59 -12.71 -19.87 -0.03
N GLY A 60 -12.97 -21.17 -0.21
CA GLY A 60 -12.63 -22.25 0.71
C GLY A 60 -13.48 -22.22 1.99
N GLU A 61 -13.25 -23.17 2.89
CA GLU A 61 -13.95 -23.23 4.17
C GLU A 61 -13.79 -21.93 4.97
N LYS A 62 -14.91 -21.25 5.26
CA LYS A 62 -14.96 -19.96 5.99
C LYS A 62 -14.03 -18.88 5.40
N GLY A 63 -13.71 -18.91 4.11
CA GLY A 63 -12.80 -17.93 3.51
C GLY A 63 -11.31 -18.17 3.81
N ARG A 64 -10.92 -19.37 4.25
CA ARG A 64 -9.53 -19.70 4.57
C ARG A 64 -8.62 -19.59 3.35
N ARG A 65 -9.04 -20.14 2.21
CA ARG A 65 -8.23 -20.19 0.98
C ARG A 65 -7.98 -18.79 0.42
N ILE A 66 -8.99 -17.92 0.41
CA ILE A 66 -8.80 -16.52 -0.04
C ILE A 66 -7.87 -15.73 0.90
N ARG A 67 -7.90 -16.00 2.20
CA ARG A 67 -6.98 -15.37 3.18
C ARG A 67 -5.55 -15.85 2.98
N GLU A 68 -5.35 -17.13 2.70
CA GLU A 68 -4.03 -17.71 2.41
C GLU A 68 -3.46 -17.11 1.11
N LEU A 69 -4.24 -17.06 0.03
CA LEU A 69 -3.87 -16.42 -1.23
C LEU A 69 -3.54 -14.94 -1.06
N THR A 70 -4.38 -14.21 -0.32
CA THR A 70 -4.12 -12.80 0.01
C THR A 70 -2.82 -12.65 0.81
N SER A 71 -2.54 -13.58 1.73
CA SER A 71 -1.32 -13.54 2.53
C SER A 71 -0.06 -13.83 1.69
N VAL A 72 -0.13 -14.68 0.66
CA VAL A 72 1.00 -14.95 -0.25
C VAL A 72 1.28 -13.73 -1.11
N VAL A 73 0.22 -13.10 -1.64
CA VAL A 73 0.30 -11.86 -2.42
C VAL A 73 0.83 -10.70 -1.56
N GLN A 74 0.45 -10.62 -0.27
CA GLN A 74 0.94 -9.61 0.67
C GLN A 74 2.35 -9.89 1.21
N LYS A 75 2.72 -11.15 1.46
CA LYS A 75 4.06 -11.54 1.98
C LYS A 75 5.17 -11.34 0.98
N ARG A 76 4.86 -11.35 -0.32
CA ARG A 76 5.79 -10.87 -1.35
C ARG A 76 6.12 -9.37 -1.20
N LEU A 77 5.49 -8.64 -0.26
CA LEU A 77 5.53 -7.18 -0.16
C LEU A 77 5.92 -6.58 1.24
N CYS A 78 6.44 -7.31 2.26
CA CYS A 78 6.65 -6.78 3.65
C CYS A 78 8.08 -6.90 4.28
N ALA A 79 8.39 -6.08 5.31
CA ALA A 79 9.74 -5.86 5.90
C ALA A 79 10.33 -6.98 6.78
N ILE A 80 9.49 -7.71 7.52
CA ILE A 80 9.91 -8.77 8.45
C ILE A 80 10.42 -9.98 7.66
N ALA A 81 9.76 -10.32 6.54
CA ALA A 81 10.19 -11.39 5.63
C ALA A 81 11.58 -11.13 5.02
N GLN A 82 11.96 -9.86 4.89
CA GLN A 82 13.23 -9.43 4.31
C GLN A 82 14.36 -9.53 5.33
N ALA A 83 14.08 -9.23 6.60
CA ALA A 83 15.03 -9.44 7.69
C ALA A 83 15.33 -10.93 7.91
N GLU A 84 14.32 -11.80 7.85
CA GLU A 84 14.51 -13.27 7.95
C GLU A 84 15.24 -13.84 6.72
N SER A 85 14.90 -13.39 5.51
CA SER A 85 15.63 -13.75 4.28
C SER A 85 17.12 -13.41 4.38
N LEU A 86 17.43 -12.26 4.99
CA LEU A 86 18.81 -11.83 5.17
C LEU A 86 19.54 -12.74 6.17
N ARG A 87 18.92 -13.10 7.30
CA ARG A 87 19.48 -13.99 8.32
C ARG A 87 19.88 -15.36 7.73
N TYR A 88 19.01 -15.98 6.95
CA TYR A 88 19.30 -17.28 6.34
C TYR A 88 20.43 -17.22 5.29
N LYS A 89 20.49 -16.14 4.49
CA LYS A 89 21.59 -15.93 3.54
C LYS A 89 22.95 -15.80 4.27
N LEU A 90 23.00 -15.12 5.40
CA LEU A 90 24.25 -14.95 6.16
C LEU A 90 24.71 -16.22 6.89
N LEU A 91 23.78 -16.96 7.52
CA LEU A 91 24.08 -18.25 8.14
C LEU A 91 24.51 -19.30 7.10
N GLY A 92 23.98 -19.22 5.88
CA GLY A 92 24.39 -20.04 4.73
C GLY A 92 25.74 -19.65 4.12
N GLY A 93 26.51 -18.75 4.75
CA GLY A 93 27.86 -18.39 4.33
C GLY A 93 27.95 -17.40 3.16
N LEU A 94 26.85 -16.78 2.73
CA LEU A 94 26.93 -15.69 1.75
C LEU A 94 27.58 -14.46 2.38
N ALA A 95 28.47 -13.84 1.62
CA ALA A 95 29.10 -12.57 2.01
C ALA A 95 28.03 -11.51 2.34
N VAL A 96 28.24 -10.79 3.45
CA VAL A 96 27.23 -9.87 4.01
C VAL A 96 26.72 -8.84 3.01
N ARG A 97 27.64 -8.24 2.24
CA ARG A 97 27.29 -7.28 1.18
C ARG A 97 26.37 -7.92 0.14
N ARG A 98 26.66 -9.14 -0.30
CA ARG A 98 25.88 -9.84 -1.33
C ARG A 98 24.46 -10.17 -0.84
N ALA A 99 24.32 -10.60 0.41
CA ALA A 99 23.01 -10.88 0.99
C ALA A 99 22.18 -9.60 1.15
N CYS A 100 22.79 -8.52 1.66
CA CYS A 100 22.10 -7.24 1.87
C CYS A 100 21.66 -6.60 0.55
N TYR A 101 22.53 -6.61 -0.47
CA TYR A 101 22.15 -6.10 -1.79
C TYR A 101 21.05 -6.95 -2.45
N GLY A 102 21.00 -8.25 -2.21
CA GLY A 102 19.94 -9.11 -2.73
C GLY A 102 18.57 -8.83 -2.08
N VAL A 103 18.55 -8.52 -0.79
CA VAL A 103 17.33 -8.17 -0.04
C VAL A 103 16.89 -6.73 -0.35
N LEU A 104 17.81 -5.77 -0.36
CA LEU A 104 17.55 -4.38 -0.75
C LEU A 104 16.96 -4.31 -2.17
N ARG A 105 17.53 -5.07 -3.10
CA ARG A 105 17.07 -5.17 -4.49
C ARG A 105 15.65 -5.75 -4.57
N PHE A 106 15.38 -6.86 -3.88
CA PHE A 106 14.05 -7.47 -3.83
C PHE A 106 12.99 -6.52 -3.23
N VAL A 107 13.35 -5.77 -2.19
CA VAL A 107 12.43 -4.83 -1.52
C VAL A 107 12.13 -3.61 -2.35
N MET A 108 13.16 -2.97 -2.91
CA MET A 108 12.97 -1.82 -3.80
C MET A 108 12.14 -2.19 -5.04
N GLU A 109 12.23 -3.45 -5.49
CA GLU A 109 11.45 -4.00 -6.60
C GLU A 109 9.97 -4.21 -6.24
N SER A 110 9.64 -4.36 -4.96
CA SER A 110 8.28 -4.55 -4.41
C SER A 110 7.53 -3.26 -3.99
N VAL A 111 7.93 -2.09 -4.49
CA VAL A 111 7.26 -0.77 -4.30
C VAL A 111 7.43 -0.16 -2.88
N ALA A 112 8.64 -0.16 -2.37
CA ALA A 112 9.02 0.63 -1.20
C ALA A 112 9.70 1.94 -1.61
N LYS A 113 9.36 3.04 -0.92
CA LYS A 113 9.94 4.38 -1.15
C LYS A 113 11.39 4.46 -0.70
N GLU A 114 11.68 3.83 0.43
CA GLU A 114 13.00 3.76 1.02
C GLU A 114 13.12 2.41 1.72
N CYS A 115 14.26 1.75 1.55
CA CYS A 115 14.60 0.55 2.28
C CYS A 115 15.99 0.73 2.87
N GLU A 116 16.07 0.77 4.19
CA GLU A 116 17.31 0.87 4.93
C GLU A 116 17.62 -0.51 5.52
N VAL A 117 18.71 -1.12 5.09
CA VAL A 117 19.20 -2.39 5.63
C VAL A 117 20.51 -2.12 6.37
N ILE A 118 20.47 -2.22 7.70
CA ILE A 118 21.62 -2.02 8.57
C ILE A 118 22.05 -3.38 9.13
N VAL A 119 23.31 -3.74 8.92
CA VAL A 119 23.93 -4.92 9.55
C VAL A 119 25.11 -4.45 10.38
N SER A 120 25.00 -4.64 11.69
CA SER A 120 26.01 -4.26 12.68
C SER A 120 26.57 -5.53 13.35
N GLY A 121 27.88 -5.58 13.56
CA GLY A 121 28.53 -6.73 14.21
C GLY A 121 29.92 -7.03 13.67
N LYS A 122 30.59 -8.02 14.25
CA LYS A 122 31.96 -8.41 13.88
C LYS A 122 31.96 -9.24 12.59
N LEU A 123 32.38 -8.64 11.48
CA LEU A 123 32.23 -9.22 10.13
C LEU A 123 33.43 -10.06 9.64
N ARG A 124 34.66 -9.81 10.13
CA ARG A 124 35.88 -10.35 9.49
C ARG A 124 37.07 -10.63 10.42
N ALA A 125 36.87 -11.07 11.66
CA ALA A 125 38.05 -11.39 12.49
C ALA A 125 37.92 -12.48 13.57
N GLN A 126 36.75 -13.04 13.89
CA GLN A 126 36.61 -14.22 14.76
C GLN A 126 35.12 -14.63 14.86
N PRO A 127 34.78 -15.92 14.97
CA PRO A 127 33.40 -16.41 14.85
C PRO A 127 32.52 -16.28 16.12
N LEU A 128 32.99 -15.64 17.20
CA LEU A 128 32.26 -15.52 18.47
C LEU A 128 31.69 -14.10 18.68
N GLY A 129 30.69 -13.73 17.88
CA GLY A 129 30.00 -12.45 18.05
C GLY A 129 28.58 -12.45 17.49
N VAL A 130 27.67 -11.75 18.17
CA VAL A 130 26.29 -11.55 17.74
C VAL A 130 26.26 -10.49 16.62
N LEU A 131 25.53 -10.77 15.54
CA LEU A 131 25.24 -9.83 14.47
C LEU A 131 23.84 -9.24 14.70
N GLU A 132 23.76 -7.92 14.73
CA GLU A 132 22.52 -7.16 14.83
C GLU A 132 22.08 -6.71 13.44
N MET A 133 20.81 -6.97 13.10
CA MET A 133 20.27 -6.72 11.76
C MET A 133 18.98 -5.90 11.89
N LYS A 134 18.91 -4.76 11.21
CA LYS A 134 17.74 -3.87 11.18
C LYS A 134 17.34 -3.60 9.74
N VAL A 135 16.08 -3.87 9.40
CA VAL A 135 15.50 -3.56 8.09
C VAL A 135 14.34 -2.60 8.31
N LYS A 136 14.45 -1.38 7.80
CA LYS A 136 13.34 -0.41 7.78
C LYS A 136 12.87 -0.24 6.36
N ILE A 137 11.57 -0.37 6.15
CA ILE A 137 10.95 -0.13 4.85
C ILE A 137 9.97 1.02 5.03
N MET A 138 10.21 2.13 4.32
CA MET A 138 9.30 3.25 4.24
C MET A 138 8.35 3.04 3.08
N LEU A 139 7.05 2.99 3.40
CA LEU A 139 5.98 2.96 2.41
C LEU A 139 5.63 4.40 2.00
N ASP A 140 5.05 4.59 0.83
CA ASP A 140 4.64 5.93 0.39
C ASP A 140 3.41 6.45 1.16
N TRP A 141 3.34 7.77 1.37
CA TRP A 141 2.20 8.44 2.01
C TRP A 141 0.99 8.38 1.08
N ASP A 142 -0.14 7.89 1.60
CA ASP A 142 -1.38 7.73 0.84
C ASP A 142 -2.56 8.32 1.64
N PRO A 143 -3.21 9.40 1.16
CA PRO A 143 -4.32 10.09 1.88
C PRO A 143 -5.58 9.23 2.03
N LYS A 144 -5.57 8.04 1.43
CA LYS A 144 -6.69 7.12 1.30
C LYS A 144 -6.49 5.84 2.15
N GLY A 145 -5.30 5.65 2.72
CA GLY A 145 -5.05 4.82 3.89
C GLY A 145 -5.13 3.31 3.72
N LYS A 146 -4.72 2.72 2.57
CA LYS A 146 -4.63 1.24 2.49
C LYS A 146 -3.27 0.66 2.21
N GLN A 147 -2.27 1.46 1.85
CA GLN A 147 -0.88 0.99 1.77
C GLN A 147 0.09 1.85 2.57
N GLY A 148 -0.27 3.07 2.98
CA GLY A 148 0.61 3.98 3.71
C GLY A 148 -0.08 4.73 4.85
N PRO A 149 0.69 5.42 5.70
CA PRO A 149 0.14 6.27 6.76
C PRO A 149 -0.73 7.38 6.16
N THR A 150 -1.83 7.71 6.82
CA THR A 150 -2.82 8.68 6.29
C THR A 150 -2.39 10.15 6.51
N THR A 151 -1.52 10.43 7.47
CA THR A 151 -1.03 11.79 7.79
C THR A 151 0.16 12.19 6.90
N PRO A 152 0.11 13.35 6.22
CA PRO A 152 1.24 13.82 5.44
C PRO A 152 2.45 14.11 6.34
N LEU A 153 3.60 14.28 5.70
CA LEU A 153 4.74 14.84 6.39
C LEU A 153 4.38 16.24 6.92
N PRO A 154 4.87 16.61 8.12
CA PRO A 154 4.44 17.82 8.84
C PRO A 154 4.74 19.14 8.11
N ASP A 155 5.55 19.11 7.05
CA ASP A 155 5.93 20.30 6.27
C ASP A 155 4.99 20.61 5.08
N LEU A 156 3.90 19.85 4.90
CA LEU A 156 2.94 20.03 3.80
C LEU A 156 1.81 21.00 4.17
N VAL A 157 1.86 22.23 3.66
CA VAL A 157 0.81 23.25 3.83
C VAL A 157 -0.23 23.19 2.71
N THR A 158 -1.51 23.00 3.05
CA THR A 158 -2.64 23.04 2.09
C THR A 158 -3.44 24.34 2.23
N ILE A 159 -3.48 25.15 1.15
CA ILE A 159 -4.28 26.38 1.08
C ILE A 159 -5.64 26.05 0.45
N HIS A 160 -6.72 26.20 1.22
CA HIS A 160 -8.09 25.97 0.74
C HIS A 160 -8.66 27.22 0.07
N GLN A 161 -9.41 27.04 -1.01
CA GLN A 161 -10.16 28.15 -1.64
C GLN A 161 -11.40 28.48 -0.80
N PRO A 162 -11.80 29.77 -0.73
CA PRO A 162 -12.97 30.19 0.05
C PRO A 162 -14.27 29.63 -0.53
N LYS A 163 -15.27 29.40 0.34
CA LYS A 163 -16.59 28.84 0.00
C LYS A 163 -17.56 29.99 -0.33
N GLU A 164 -18.39 29.85 -1.36
CA GLU A 164 -19.42 30.87 -1.73
C GLU A 164 -20.55 30.91 -0.68
N GLU A 165 -20.98 32.10 -0.28
CA GLU A 165 -22.01 32.35 0.76
C GLU A 165 -23.43 32.29 0.18
N GLU A 166 -24.36 31.56 0.83
CA GLU A 166 -25.79 31.58 0.48
C GLU A 166 -26.50 32.78 1.11
N ASP A 167 -27.27 33.53 0.30
CA ASP A 167 -27.99 34.74 0.69
C ASP A 167 -29.00 34.51 1.84
N TYR A 168 -28.85 35.30 2.91
CA TYR A 168 -29.67 35.20 4.11
C TYR A 168 -31.02 35.94 3.93
N ILE A 169 -32.11 35.22 3.62
CA ILE A 169 -33.46 35.80 3.62
C ILE A 169 -33.94 35.99 5.07
N ARG A 170 -34.10 37.25 5.50
CA ARG A 170 -34.67 37.57 6.83
C ARG A 170 -36.20 37.40 6.80
N PRO A 171 -36.83 36.75 7.81
CA PRO A 171 -38.28 36.80 7.96
C PRO A 171 -38.75 38.23 8.29
N SER A 172 -39.80 38.71 7.63
CA SER A 172 -40.38 40.04 7.86
C SER A 172 -41.11 40.11 9.20
N VAL A 173 -40.72 41.08 10.03
CA VAL A 173 -41.44 41.42 11.28
C VAL A 173 -42.71 42.18 10.90
N VAL A 174 -43.88 41.63 11.21
CA VAL A 174 -45.17 42.32 11.05
C VAL A 174 -45.27 43.40 12.12
N ALA A 175 -45.21 44.67 11.72
CA ALA A 175 -45.27 45.82 12.63
C ALA A 175 -46.71 46.03 13.14
N ALA A 176 -46.87 46.04 14.48
CA ALA A 176 -48.06 46.56 15.15
C ALA A 176 -47.78 48.01 15.58
N ALA A 177 -48.55 48.97 15.06
CA ALA A 177 -48.91 50.24 15.72
C ALA A 177 -49.81 51.04 14.77
N GLU A 178 -51.11 51.07 15.09
CA GLU A 178 -52.08 51.99 14.52
C GLU A 178 -51.71 53.44 14.85
N ILE A 179 -52.05 54.29 13.90
CA ILE A 179 -51.84 55.74 13.83
C ILE A 179 -52.52 56.43 15.02
N ILE A 180 -51.72 56.94 15.96
CA ILE A 180 -52.12 58.02 16.86
C ILE A 180 -51.19 59.20 16.59
N VAL A 181 -51.79 60.39 16.48
CA VAL A 181 -51.20 61.72 16.19
C VAL A 181 -51.07 62.09 14.71
N LEU A 182 -52.23 62.26 14.05
CA LEU A 182 -52.46 63.44 13.21
C LEU A 182 -53.94 63.83 13.26
N ALA A 183 -54.41 64.21 14.46
CA ALA A 183 -55.54 65.10 14.58
C ALA A 183 -55.04 66.50 14.20
N ALA A 184 -55.30 66.88 12.95
CA ALA A 184 -55.31 68.25 12.46
C ALA A 184 -56.75 68.60 12.09
#